data_AF-A0A822CXV9-F1
#
_entry.id   AF-A0A822CXV9-F1
#
_cell.length_a   1.000
_cell.length_b   1.000
_cell.length_c   1.000
_cell.angle_alpha   90.00
_cell.angle_beta   90.00
_cell.angle_gamma   90.00
#
_symmetry.space_group_name_H-M   'P 1'
#
loop_
_entity.id
_entity.type
_entity.pdbx_description
1 polymer ?
#
loop_
_entity_poly.entity_id
_entity_poly.type
_entity_poly.pdbx_seq_one_letter_code
_entity_poly.pdbx_strand_id
1 'polypeptide(L)'
;SHFEDLANEIIYEIFEYLDVYHVYQGFFYLNIRFQNLLINTNLPIQINIPTMSKTNFELYHQNMIKPNKHRIDLLHLSNPFTVDIIFSPPR
;
A
#
# COMPACT_ATOMS: atom_id res chain seq x y z
N SER A 1 -8.40 23.61 -11.50
CA SER A 1 -7.50 23.01 -10.49
C SER A 1 -7.51 21.52 -10.71
N HIS A 2 -6.34 20.87 -10.71
CA HIS A 2 -6.24 19.41 -10.77
C HIS A 2 -6.00 18.87 -9.36
N PHE A 3 -6.44 17.63 -9.12
CA PHE A 3 -6.14 16.92 -7.86
C PHE A 3 -4.63 16.84 -7.61
N GLU A 4 -3.86 16.69 -8.68
CA GLU A 4 -2.39 16.64 -8.66
C GLU A 4 -1.73 17.96 -8.22
N ASP A 5 -2.47 19.07 -8.15
CA ASP A 5 -1.94 20.36 -7.71
C ASP A 5 -2.03 20.55 -6.18
N LEU A 6 -2.70 19.63 -5.46
CA LEU A 6 -2.86 19.71 -4.00
C LEU A 6 -1.50 19.62 -3.30
N ALA A 7 -1.36 20.25 -2.14
CA ALA A 7 -0.15 20.11 -1.31
C ALA A 7 0.01 18.67 -0.77
N ASN A 8 1.25 18.23 -0.54
CA ASN A 8 1.54 16.88 -0.03
C ASN A 8 0.81 16.59 1.29
N GLU A 9 0.73 17.58 2.18
CA GLU A 9 0.04 17.48 3.47
C GLU A 9 -1.43 17.08 3.29
N ILE A 10 -2.14 17.74 2.38
CA ILE A 10 -3.54 17.42 2.07
C ILE A 10 -3.68 16.04 1.44
N ILE A 11 -2.75 15.64 0.56
CA ILE A 11 -2.75 14.30 -0.03
C ILE A 11 -2.57 13.23 1.05
N TYR A 12 -1.67 13.47 2.01
CA TYR A 12 -1.46 12.56 3.13
C TYR A 12 -2.69 12.45 4.02
N GLU A 13 -3.33 13.57 4.37
CA GLU A 13 -4.60 13.57 5.09
C GLU A 13 -5.67 12.75 4.36
N ILE A 14 -5.76 12.85 3.03
CA ILE A 14 -6.70 12.03 2.24
C ILE A 14 -6.34 10.54 2.33
N PHE A 15 -5.05 10.21 2.24
CA PHE A 15 -4.59 8.82 2.28
C PHE A 15 -4.84 8.15 3.65
N GLU A 16 -4.88 8.90 4.75
CA GLU A 16 -5.22 8.36 6.07
C GLU A 16 -6.63 7.78 6.16
N TYR A 17 -7.57 8.24 5.32
CA TYR A 17 -8.94 7.72 5.26
C TYR A 17 -9.12 6.55 4.30
N LEU A 18 -8.08 6.18 3.54
CA LEU A 18 -8.16 5.18 2.49
C LEU A 18 -7.33 3.94 2.84
N ASP A 19 -7.80 2.77 2.39
CA ASP A 19 -6.98 1.57 2.46
C ASP A 19 -5.74 1.74 1.55
N VAL A 20 -4.57 1.43 2.09
CA VAL A 20 -3.30 1.64 1.37
C VAL A 20 -3.25 0.87 0.05
N TYR A 21 -3.96 -0.25 -0.08
CA TYR A 21 -4.07 -1.00 -1.33
C TYR A 21 -4.79 -0.18 -2.40
N HIS A 22 -5.92 0.46 -2.05
CA HIS A 22 -6.63 1.34 -2.96
C HIS A 22 -5.80 2.56 -3.32
N VAL A 23 -5.08 3.12 -2.34
CA VAL A 23 -4.15 4.23 -2.59
C VAL A 23 -3.05 3.79 -3.57
N TYR A 24 -2.43 2.63 -3.34
CA TYR A 24 -1.41 2.10 -4.22
C TYR A 24 -1.93 1.88 -5.64
N GLN A 25 -3.06 1.19 -5.80
CA GLN A 25 -3.64 0.90 -7.12
C GLN A 25 -4.01 2.18 -7.87
N GLY A 26 -4.60 3.17 -7.18
CA GLY A 26 -5.08 4.40 -7.81
C GLY A 26 -3.98 5.41 -8.12
N PHE A 27 -2.97 5.55 -7.25
CA PHE A 27 -2.04 6.69 -7.30
C PHE A 27 -0.59 6.32 -7.60
N PHE A 28 -0.16 5.07 -7.40
CA PHE A 28 1.25 4.70 -7.58
C PHE A 28 1.74 4.88 -9.01
N TYR A 29 0.89 4.68 -10.01
CA TYR A 29 1.27 4.85 -11.42
C TYR A 29 0.87 6.19 -12.01
N LEU A 30 0.35 7.13 -11.20
CA LEU A 30 -0.14 8.41 -11.69
C LEU A 30 1.01 9.31 -12.19
N ASN A 31 2.02 9.55 -11.35
CA ASN A 31 3.25 10.22 -11.72
C ASN A 31 4.36 9.98 -10.65
N ILE A 32 5.57 10.45 -10.93
CA ILE A 32 6.73 10.25 -10.05
C ILE A 32 6.56 10.88 -8.66
N ARG A 33 5.78 11.98 -8.56
CA ARG A 33 5.50 12.61 -7.27
C ARG A 33 4.68 11.67 -6.40
N PHE A 34 3.60 11.07 -6.92
CA PHE A 34 2.78 10.12 -6.16
C PHE A 34 3.52 8.82 -5.82
N GLN A 35 4.43 8.34 -6.69
CA GLN A 35 5.34 7.25 -6.32
C GLN A 35 6.16 7.59 -5.09
N ASN A 36 6.78 8.78 -5.08
CA ASN A 36 7.59 9.25 -3.97
C ASN A 36 6.77 9.44 -2.69
N LEU A 37 5.52 9.91 -2.80
CA LEU A 37 4.62 10.04 -1.64
C LEU A 37 4.32 8.69 -0.99
N LEU A 38 4.20 7.61 -1.77
CA LEU A 38 3.88 6.30 -1.22
C LEU A 38 5.10 5.56 -0.67
N ILE A 39 6.25 5.73 -1.32
CA ILE A 39 7.50 5.03 -0.96
C ILE A 39 8.21 5.73 0.21
N ASN A 40 8.27 7.07 0.22
CA ASN A 40 9.11 7.84 1.15
C ASN A 40 8.35 8.45 2.33
N THR A 41 7.07 8.14 2.48
CA THR A 41 6.30 8.63 3.64
C THR A 41 6.57 7.79 4.88
N ASN A 42 6.53 8.44 6.05
CA ASN A 42 6.60 7.78 7.35
C ASN A 42 5.21 7.40 7.89
N LEU A 43 4.15 7.61 7.10
CA LEU A 43 2.80 7.28 7.54
C LEU A 43 2.68 5.78 7.83
N PRO A 44 2.07 5.43 8.97
CA PRO A 44 1.80 4.05 9.31
C PRO A 44 0.83 3.44 8.29
N ILE A 45 1.08 2.18 7.96
CA ILE A 45 0.33 1.45 6.96
C ILE A 45 -0.60 0.48 7.67
N GLN A 46 -1.90 0.62 7.37
CA GLN A 46 -2.90 -0.39 7.68
C GLN A 46 -3.21 -1.15 6.40
N ILE A 47 -2.98 -2.45 6.42
CA ILE A 47 -3.21 -3.33 5.28
C ILE A 47 -4.48 -4.13 5.57
N ASN A 48 -5.53 -3.87 4.80
CA ASN A 48 -6.69 -4.76 4.74
C ASN A 48 -6.70 -5.48 3.39
N ILE A 49 -6.70 -6.81 3.40
CA ILE A 49 -6.78 -7.62 2.17
C ILE A 49 -8.11 -8.38 2.13
N PRO A 50 -9.26 -7.69 1.96
CA PRO A 50 -10.51 -8.38 1.72
C PRO A 50 -10.61 -8.66 0.22
N THR A 51 -10.53 -9.94 -0.18
CA THR A 51 -10.91 -10.44 -1.52
C THR A 51 -10.01 -10.08 -2.72
N MET A 52 -8.69 -9.96 -2.53
CA MET A 52 -7.75 -9.80 -3.65
C MET A 52 -7.41 -11.15 -4.33
N SER A 53 -7.14 -11.15 -5.65
CA SER A 53 -6.58 -12.32 -6.35
C SER A 53 -5.12 -12.59 -5.93
N LYS A 54 -4.64 -13.83 -6.08
CA LYS A 54 -3.26 -14.20 -5.74
C LYS A 54 -2.22 -13.35 -6.50
N THR A 55 -2.41 -13.16 -7.79
CA THR A 55 -1.48 -12.40 -8.64
C THR A 55 -1.40 -10.93 -8.23
N ASN A 56 -2.54 -10.29 -7.94
CA ASN A 56 -2.56 -8.91 -7.46
C ASN A 56 -1.88 -8.81 -6.09
N PHE A 57 -2.08 -9.82 -5.24
CA PHE A 57 -1.45 -9.87 -3.93
C PHE A 57 0.06 -10.04 -4.04
N GLU A 58 0.56 -10.88 -4.94
CA GLU A 58 2.01 -11.04 -5.16
C GLU A 58 2.67 -9.73 -5.60
N LEU A 59 2.06 -9.00 -6.54
CA LEU A 59 2.55 -7.70 -6.99
C LEU A 59 2.54 -6.66 -5.87
N TYR A 60 1.42 -6.56 -5.16
CA TYR A 60 1.28 -5.65 -4.03
C TYR A 60 2.25 -6.01 -2.88
N HIS A 61 2.47 -7.30 -2.62
CA HIS A 61 3.43 -7.77 -1.64
C HIS A 61 4.86 -7.36 -1.99
N GLN A 62 5.30 -7.53 -3.25
CA GLN A 62 6.64 -7.15 -3.66
C GLN A 62 6.88 -5.63 -3.65
N ASN A 63 5.88 -4.84 -4.06
CA ASN A 63 6.03 -3.41 -4.28
C ASN A 63 5.71 -2.55 -3.05
N MET A 64 4.77 -3.00 -2.20
CA MET A 64 4.30 -2.22 -1.04
C MET A 64 4.60 -2.89 0.29
N ILE A 65 4.17 -4.15 0.48
CA ILE A 65 4.28 -4.79 1.80
C ILE A 65 5.74 -5.03 2.17
N LYS A 66 6.51 -5.69 1.29
CA LYS A 66 7.89 -6.09 1.58
C LYS A 66 8.84 -4.90 1.82
N PRO A 67 8.81 -3.82 1.02
CA PRO A 67 9.68 -2.67 1.25
C PRO A 67 9.28 -1.85 2.49
N ASN A 68 7.98 -1.81 2.81
CA ASN A 68 7.44 -0.96 3.88
C ASN A 68 7.09 -1.73 5.16
N LYS A 69 7.65 -2.93 5.37
CA LYS A 69 7.36 -3.77 6.55
C LYS A 69 7.49 -3.03 7.88
N HIS A 70 8.49 -2.15 7.98
CA HIS A 70 8.78 -1.35 9.17
C HIS A 70 7.70 -0.29 9.49
N ARG A 71 6.78 -0.03 8.56
CA ARG A 71 5.68 0.94 8.70
C ARG A 71 4.33 0.26 8.93
N ILE A 72 4.24 -1.06 8.90
CA ILE A 72 2.97 -1.78 9.02
C ILE A 72 2.58 -1.83 10.49
N ASP A 73 1.54 -1.07 10.84
CA ASP A 73 1.01 -1.04 12.21
C ASP A 73 -0.14 -2.03 12.39
N LEU A 74 -0.88 -2.31 11.31
CA LEU A 74 -2.00 -3.26 11.32
C LEU A 74 -2.04 -4.06 10.03
N LEU A 75 -2.22 -5.38 10.18
CA LEU A 75 -2.33 -6.32 9.07
C LEU A 75 -3.57 -7.20 9.28
N HIS A 76 -4.59 -6.99 8.44
CA HIS A 76 -5.79 -7.81 8.41
C HIS A 76 -5.80 -8.72 7.17
N LEU A 77 -5.69 -10.02 7.42
CA LEU A 77 -5.63 -11.06 6.39
C LEU A 77 -6.95 -11.84 6.39
N SER A 78 -7.68 -11.76 5.28
CA SER A 78 -8.96 -12.50 5.13
C SER A 78 -8.87 -13.64 4.11
N ASN A 79 -7.74 -13.80 3.41
CA ASN A 79 -7.61 -14.78 2.33
C ASN A 79 -6.61 -15.89 2.69
N PRO A 80 -6.99 -17.19 2.66
CA PRO A 80 -6.13 -18.28 3.13
C PRO A 80 -4.75 -18.35 2.48
N PHE A 81 -4.64 -18.04 1.18
CA PHE A 81 -3.35 -18.10 0.48
C PHE A 81 -2.33 -17.05 0.96
N THR A 82 -2.78 -15.98 1.65
CA THR A 82 -1.89 -14.90 2.09
C THR A 82 -0.98 -15.33 3.24
N VAL A 83 -1.44 -16.29 4.06
CA VAL A 83 -0.67 -16.85 5.17
C VAL A 83 0.61 -17.49 4.65
N ASP A 84 0.48 -18.38 3.66
CA ASP A 84 1.64 -19.11 3.10
C ASP A 84 2.66 -18.17 2.47
N ILE A 85 2.22 -17.09 1.82
CA ILE A 85 3.13 -16.15 1.15
C ILE A 85 3.83 -15.25 2.17
N ILE A 86 3.11 -14.69 3.14
CA ILE A 86 3.66 -13.73 4.11
C ILE A 86 4.61 -14.42 5.09
N PHE A 87 4.25 -15.61 5.56
CA PHE A 87 5.01 -16.36 6.57
C PHE A 87 5.96 -17.40 5.97
N SER A 88 6.13 -17.42 4.64
CA SER A 88 7.13 -18.28 4.00
C SER A 88 8.56 -17.90 4.44
N PRO A 89 9.48 -18.88 4.56
CA PRO A 89 10.87 -18.60 4.87
C PRO A 89 11.50 -17.66 3.84
N PRO A 90 12.46 -16.81 4.23
CA PRO A 90 13.27 -16.07 3.28
C PRO A 90 13.95 -17.05 2.32
N ARG A 91 13.91 -16.75 1.02
CA ARG A 91 14.76 -17.41 0.02
C ARG A 91 16.14 -16.80 0.04
#